data_AF-A0A928SVD6-F1
#
_entry.id   AF-A0A928SVD6-F1
#
_cell.length_a   1.000
_cell.length_b   1.000
_cell.length_c   1.000
_cell.angle_alpha   90.00
_cell.angle_beta   90.00
_cell.angle_gamma   90.00
#
_symmetry.space_group_name_H-M   'P 1'
#
loop_
_entity.id
_entity.type
_entity.pdbx_description
1 polymer ?
#
loop_
_entity_poly.entity_id
_entity_poly.type
_entity_poly.pdbx_seq_one_letter_code
_entity_poly.pdbx_strand_id
1 'polypeptide(L)'
;MLAKLVSYAAERRAQGATLLAIGGEIGISWRSLSRWLGERAASSSGGFQPVRVVQPRASALVVRGPHGIVIEGLDIDGVVELVQRLDE
;
A
#
# COMPACT_ATOMS: atom_id res chain seq x y z
N MET A 1 -15.84 -15.86 -14.59
CA MET A 1 -16.56 -14.85 -13.78
C MET A 1 -15.62 -13.71 -13.36
N LEU A 2 -14.47 -14.00 -12.73
CA LEU A 2 -13.49 -13.00 -12.29
C LEU A 2 -13.03 -12.05 -13.42
N ALA A 3 -12.73 -12.56 -14.61
CA ALA A 3 -12.34 -11.74 -15.76
C ALA A 3 -13.37 -10.67 -16.16
N LYS A 4 -14.67 -10.96 -16.04
CA LYS A 4 -15.75 -10.00 -16.32
C LYS A 4 -15.79 -8.88 -15.27
N LEU A 5 -15.63 -9.23 -14.00
CA LEU A 5 -15.56 -8.25 -12.90
C LEU A 5 -14.35 -7.33 -13.02
N VAL A 6 -13.18 -7.88 -13.39
CA VAL A 6 -11.96 -7.09 -13.57
C VAL A 6 -12.10 -6.16 -14.80
N SER A 7 -12.71 -6.61 -15.89
CA SER A 7 -12.97 -5.75 -17.06
C SER A 7 -13.96 -4.63 -16.71
N TYR A 8 -15.05 -4.95 -16.01
CA TYR A 8 -16.01 -3.95 -15.52
C TYR A 8 -15.35 -2.90 -14.62
N ALA A 9 -14.56 -3.36 -13.65
CA ALA A 9 -13.84 -2.47 -12.74
C ALA A 9 -12.85 -1.58 -13.50
N ALA A 10 -12.13 -2.10 -14.49
CA ALA A 10 -11.21 -1.32 -15.32
C ALA A 10 -11.95 -0.21 -16.10
N GLU A 11 -13.10 -0.52 -16.69
CA GLU A 11 -13.92 0.42 -17.44
C GLU A 11 -14.50 1.52 -16.55
N ARG A 12 -15.06 1.18 -15.38
CA ARG A 12 -15.52 2.17 -14.40
C ARG A 12 -14.38 3.07 -13.90
N ARG A 13 -13.17 2.51 -13.75
CA ARG A 13 -11.98 3.27 -13.36
C ARG A 13 -11.54 4.23 -14.47
N ALA A 14 -11.65 3.84 -15.74
CA ALA A 14 -11.40 4.72 -16.89
C ALA A 14 -12.41 5.88 -16.97
N GLN A 15 -13.62 5.68 -16.46
CA GLN A 15 -14.64 6.73 -16.30
C GLN A 15 -14.43 7.61 -15.04
N GLY A 16 -13.35 7.39 -14.28
CA GLY A 16 -13.00 8.18 -13.10
C GLY A 16 -13.60 7.68 -11.77
N ALA A 17 -14.29 6.54 -11.75
CA ALA A 17 -14.82 5.99 -10.51
C ALA A 17 -13.70 5.49 -9.58
N THR A 18 -13.89 5.67 -8.26
CA THR A 18 -12.94 5.17 -7.25
C THR A 18 -13.13 3.67 -7.03
N LEU A 19 -12.06 2.97 -6.64
CA LEU A 19 -12.12 1.53 -6.32
C LEU A 19 -13.08 1.22 -5.15
N LEU A 20 -13.27 2.19 -4.26
CA LEU A 20 -14.23 2.07 -3.16
C LEU A 20 -15.67 2.08 -3.68
N ALA A 21 -16.01 2.99 -4.59
CA ALA A 21 -17.33 3.06 -5.21
C ALA A 21 -17.63 1.80 -6.04
N ILE A 22 -16.68 1.40 -6.90
CA ILE A 22 -16.80 0.18 -7.71
C ILE A 22 -17.00 -1.05 -6.81
N GLY A 23 -16.21 -1.16 -5.73
CA GLY A 23 -16.33 -2.24 -4.77
C GLY A 23 -17.70 -2.32 -4.09
N GLY A 24 -18.27 -1.16 -3.75
CA GLY A 24 -19.64 -1.06 -3.24
C GLY A 24 -20.69 -1.53 -4.25
N GLU A 25 -20.52 -1.23 -5.53
CA GLU A 25 -21.45 -1.63 -6.61
C GLU A 25 -21.51 -3.15 -6.82
N ILE A 26 -20.37 -3.85 -6.72
CA ILE A 26 -20.27 -5.28 -7.05
C ILE A 26 -20.06 -6.18 -5.81
N GLY A 27 -20.10 -5.61 -4.62
CA GLY A 27 -19.95 -6.36 -3.35
C GLY A 27 -18.55 -6.92 -3.10
N ILE A 28 -17.51 -6.26 -3.61
CA ILE A 28 -16.11 -6.72 -3.49
C ILE A 28 -15.27 -5.65 -2.80
N SER A 29 -14.36 -6.06 -1.92
CA SER A 29 -13.47 -5.11 -1.24
C SER A 29 -12.59 -4.35 -2.24
N TRP A 30 -12.36 -3.06 -2.00
CA TRP A 30 -11.47 -2.24 -2.84
C TRP A 30 -10.04 -2.79 -2.88
N ARG A 31 -9.60 -3.49 -1.83
CA ARG A 31 -8.28 -4.14 -1.75
C ARG A 31 -8.18 -5.30 -2.75
N SER A 32 -9.22 -6.11 -2.85
CA SER A 32 -9.30 -7.20 -3.83
C SER A 32 -9.27 -6.66 -5.26
N LEU A 33 -10.01 -5.58 -5.52
CA LEU A 33 -10.02 -4.92 -6.84
C LEU A 33 -8.66 -4.32 -7.19
N SER A 34 -8.01 -3.64 -6.25
CA SER A 34 -6.67 -3.08 -6.42
C SER A 34 -5.66 -4.18 -6.79
N ARG A 35 -5.69 -5.31 -6.08
CA ARG A 35 -4.81 -6.45 -6.35
C ARG A 35 -5.03 -7.03 -7.75
N TRP A 36 -6.27 -7.33 -8.12
CA TRP A 36 -6.56 -7.95 -9.42
C TRP A 36 -6.28 -7.02 -10.61
N LEU A 37 -6.54 -5.72 -10.46
CA LEU A 37 -6.20 -4.74 -11.49
C LEU A 37 -4.67 -4.59 -11.64
N GLY A 38 -3.92 -4.65 -10.53
CA GLY A 38 -2.46 -4.68 -10.54
C GLY A 38 -1.89 -5.96 -11.18
N GLU A 39 -2.40 -7.13 -10.79
CA GLU A 39 -2.04 -8.42 -11.38
C GLU A 39 -2.35 -8.46 -12.89
N ARG A 40 -3.50 -7.91 -13.32
CA ARG A 40 -3.85 -7.79 -14.74
C ARG A 40 -2.89 -6.87 -15.50
N ALA A 41 -2.51 -5.73 -14.93
CA ALA A 41 -1.53 -4.83 -15.53
C ALA A 41 -0.18 -5.55 -15.70
N ALA A 42 0.29 -6.23 -14.65
CA ALA A 42 1.53 -7.01 -14.67
C ALA A 42 1.48 -8.18 -15.68
N SER A 43 0.33 -8.83 -15.83
CA SER A 43 0.14 -9.95 -16.77
C SER A 43 0.05 -9.48 -18.24
N SER A 44 -0.45 -8.26 -18.47
CA SER A 44 -0.54 -7.67 -19.82
C SER A 44 0.79 -7.15 -20.34
N SER A 45 1.75 -6.89 -19.45
CA SER A 45 3.14 -6.60 -19.79
C SER A 45 3.96 -7.89 -19.70
N GLY A 46 3.95 -8.71 -20.76
CA GLY A 46 4.77 -9.94 -20.85
C GLY A 46 6.28 -9.69 -20.96
N GLY A 47 6.77 -8.56 -20.43
CA GLY A 47 8.17 -8.15 -20.47
C GLY A 47 8.56 -7.38 -19.21
N PHE A 48 9.85 -7.42 -18.89
CA PHE A 48 10.40 -6.64 -17.79
C PHE A 48 10.10 -5.15 -17.99
N GLN A 49 9.46 -4.52 -16.99
CA GLN A 49 9.29 -3.07 -16.96
C GLN A 49 10.37 -2.44 -16.09
N PRO A 50 10.98 -1.32 -16.53
CA PRO A 50 11.88 -0.56 -15.70
C PRO A 50 11.12 0.00 -14.50
N VAL A 51 11.49 -0.45 -13.30
CA VAL A 51 10.95 0.09 -12.05
C VAL A 51 11.87 1.20 -11.56
N ARG A 52 11.30 2.37 -11.29
CA ARG A 52 12.01 3.41 -10.56
C ARG A 52 11.97 3.04 -9.09
N VAL A 53 13.10 2.61 -8.54
CA VAL A 53 13.29 2.51 -7.09
C VAL A 53 13.24 3.93 -6.55
N VAL A 54 12.11 4.32 -5.98
CA VAL A 54 12.01 5.52 -5.18
C VAL A 54 12.75 5.24 -3.87
N GLN A 55 13.56 6.20 -3.41
CA GLN A 55 14.11 6.10 -2.07
C GLN A 55 12.94 5.89 -1.10
N PRO A 56 13.08 4.97 -0.13
CA PRO A 56 12.09 4.83 0.91
C PRO A 56 11.84 6.22 1.47
N ARG A 57 10.58 6.66 1.45
CA ARG A 57 10.21 7.93 2.08
C ARG A 57 10.60 7.75 3.53
N ALA A 58 11.55 8.53 4.02
CA ALA A 58 11.93 8.54 5.43
C ALA A 58 10.63 8.78 6.22
N SER A 59 10.07 7.71 6.76
CA SER A 59 8.88 7.79 7.57
C SER A 59 9.40 8.04 8.96
N ALA A 60 9.28 9.29 9.39
CA ALA A 60 9.56 9.68 10.75
C ALA A 60 8.54 8.96 11.65
N LEU A 61 9.03 8.04 12.46
CA LEU A 61 8.28 7.42 13.54
C LEU A 61 8.31 8.33 14.75
N VAL A 62 7.23 8.30 15.52
CA VAL A 62 7.11 8.97 16.81
C VAL A 62 7.03 7.88 17.87
N VAL A 63 8.03 7.84 18.76
CA VAL A 63 8.06 6.93 19.90
C VAL A 63 7.52 7.66 21.13
N ARG A 64 6.53 7.06 21.79
CA ARG A 64 5.98 7.57 23.05
C ARG A 64 6.39 6.63 24.18
N GLY A 65 7.17 7.16 25.11
CA GLY A 65 7.68 6.43 26.26
C GLY A 65 6.93 6.75 27.57
N PRO A 66 7.29 6.07 28.66
CA PRO A 66 6.83 6.41 30.01
C PRO A 66 7.15 7.86 30.40
N HIS A 67 6.45 8.36 31.42
CA HIS A 67 6.65 9.71 31.98
C HIS A 67 6.51 10.87 30.98
N GLY A 68 5.84 10.65 29.83
CA GLY A 68 5.57 11.70 28.85
C GLY A 68 6.71 11.96 27.87
N ILE A 69 7.69 11.04 27.76
CA ILE A 69 8.77 11.15 26.77
C ILE A 69 8.19 10.95 25.36
N VAL A 70 8.50 11.89 24.46
CA VAL A 70 8.15 11.82 23.04
C VAL A 70 9.40 12.04 22.21
N ILE A 71 9.71 11.08 21.35
CA ILE A 71 10.83 11.14 20.41
C ILE A 71 10.24 11.18 19.00
N GLU A 72 10.52 12.24 18.26
CA GLU A 72 10.04 12.43 16.88
C GLU A 72 11.18 12.20 15.89
N GLY A 73 10.84 11.85 14.64
CA GLY A 73 11.83 11.78 13.57
C GLY A 73 12.66 10.50 13.54
N LEU A 74 12.31 9.48 14.33
CA LEU A 74 13.06 8.23 14.37
C LEU A 74 12.80 7.41 13.10
N ASP A 75 13.83 6.85 12.49
CA ASP A 75 13.64 5.79 11.50
C ASP A 75 13.47 4.43 12.18
N ILE A 76 13.18 3.40 11.38
CA ILE A 76 12.96 2.05 11.91
C ILE A 76 14.23 1.49 12.56
N ASP A 77 15.40 1.81 12.01
CA ASP A 77 16.69 1.34 12.54
C ASP A 77 16.95 1.97 13.92
N GLY A 78 16.66 3.26 14.08
CA GLY A 78 16.72 3.95 15.37
C GLY A 78 15.72 3.41 16.41
N VAL A 79 14.52 2.97 15.98
CA VAL A 79 13.57 2.30 16.89
C VAL A 79 14.16 0.96 17.35
N VAL A 80 14.74 0.18 16.43
CA VAL A 80 15.34 -1.12 16.75
C VAL A 80 16.50 -0.94 17.73
N GLU A 81 17.39 0.03 17.51
CA GLU A 81 18.48 0.33 18.46
C GLU A 81 17.94 0.73 19.83
N LEU A 82 16.93 1.61 19.86
CA LEU A 82 16.31 2.05 21.11
C LEU A 82 15.73 0.88 21.91
N VAL A 83 15.02 -0.04 21.25
CA VAL A 83 14.47 -1.24 21.91
C VAL A 83 15.58 -2.14 22.42
N GLN A 84 16.61 -2.41 21.61
CA GLN A 84 17.74 -3.25 22.02
C GLN A 84 18.44 -2.73 23.28
N ARG A 85 18.58 -1.41 23.41
CA ARG A 85 19.25 -0.78 24.57
C ARG A 85 18.36 -0.67 25.82
N LEU A 86 17.04 -0.81 25.66
CA LEU A 86 16.09 -0.76 26.77
C LEU A 86 15.72 -2.15 27.29
N ASP A 87 15.94 -3.19 26.49
CA ASP A 87 15.74 -4.60 26.87
C ASP A 87 16.97 -5.20 27.62
N GLU A 88 18.04 -4.44 27.84
CA GLU A 88 19.19 -4.75 28.74
C GLU A 88 18.99 -4.20 30.16
#